data_AF-A0A2T4LJV8-F1
#
_entry.id   AF-A0A2T4LJV8-F1
#
_cell.length_a   1.000
_cell.length_b   1.000
_cell.length_c   1.000
_cell.angle_alpha   90.00
_cell.angle_beta   90.00
_cell.angle_gamma   90.00
#
_symmetry.space_group_name_H-M   'P 1'
#
loop_
_entity.id
_entity.type
_entity.pdbx_description
1 polymer ?
#
loop_
_entity_poly.entity_id
_entity_poly.type
_entity_poly.pdbx_seq_one_letter_code
_entity_poly.pdbx_strand_id
1 'polypeptide(L)'
;VTLEHIRQIPDMKQIVSAIYDVPVGEVWSSVRIKELKEQIEAAGLKFEVVESLPVHENIKLGKDNRDQLIENYKESLINLAENGIKTVTYNFMPVFDWTRSQLDYPLQDGSNTLIYDHNQIKDIDPLTTELNLPG
;
A
#
# COMPACT_ATOMS: atom_id res chain seq x y z
N VAL A 1 8.79 8.70 -9.50
CA VAL A 1 8.04 9.34 -10.61
C VAL A 1 7.23 10.50 -10.03
N THR A 2 7.18 11.66 -10.68
CA THR A 2 6.44 12.84 -10.19
C THR A 2 4.99 12.87 -10.72
N LEU A 3 4.10 13.61 -10.06
CA LEU A 3 2.71 13.81 -10.54
C LEU A 3 2.67 14.47 -11.93
N GLU A 4 3.60 15.38 -12.22
CA GLU A 4 3.73 16.02 -13.53
C GLU A 4 3.99 14.98 -14.63
N HIS A 5 4.90 14.03 -14.41
CA HIS A 5 5.15 12.94 -15.36
C HIS A 5 3.92 12.04 -15.53
N ILE A 6 3.20 11.74 -14.45
CA ILE A 6 2.00 10.89 -14.51
C ILE A 6 0.88 11.54 -15.32
N ARG A 7 0.66 12.85 -15.15
CA ARG A 7 -0.39 13.60 -15.86
C ARG A 7 -0.21 13.60 -17.38
N GLN A 8 1.00 13.37 -17.88
CA GLN A 8 1.28 13.33 -19.32
C GLN A 8 0.80 12.03 -19.99
N ILE A 9 0.45 10.99 -19.22
CA ILE A 9 -0.09 9.74 -19.76
C ILE A 9 -1.48 10.01 -20.38
N PRO A 10 -1.74 9.61 -21.64
CA PRO A 10 -3.05 9.79 -22.27
C PRO A 10 -4.19 9.22 -21.43
N ASP A 11 -5.26 9.99 -21.30
CA ASP A 11 -6.46 9.67 -20.51
C ASP A 11 -6.27 9.45 -19.01
N MET A 12 -5.08 9.76 -18.47
CA MET A 12 -4.84 9.70 -17.02
C MET A 12 -5.66 10.76 -16.29
N LYS A 13 -6.48 10.31 -15.32
CA LYS A 13 -7.44 11.16 -14.61
C LYS A 13 -7.35 11.08 -13.10
N GLN A 14 -6.69 10.05 -12.57
CA GLN A 14 -6.76 9.71 -11.16
C GLN A 14 -5.47 9.05 -10.69
N ILE A 15 -5.11 9.37 -9.45
CA ILE A 15 -4.05 8.71 -8.70
C ILE A 15 -4.67 7.72 -7.72
N VAL A 16 -4.04 6.55 -7.63
CA VAL A 16 -4.17 5.63 -6.50
C VAL A 16 -2.96 5.86 -5.61
N SER A 17 -3.18 6.11 -4.31
CA SER A 17 -2.10 6.36 -3.35
C SER A 17 -2.54 6.03 -1.92
N ALA A 18 -1.64 6.21 -0.95
CA ALA A 18 -1.84 6.00 0.48
C ALA A 18 -1.10 7.06 1.30
N ILE A 19 -1.35 7.08 2.62
CA ILE A 19 -0.58 7.85 3.61
C ILE A 19 0.47 6.90 4.20
N TYR A 20 1.74 7.28 4.09
CA TYR A 20 2.89 6.42 4.45
C TYR A 20 3.57 6.83 5.77
N ASP A 21 3.21 7.98 6.31
CA ASP A 21 3.78 8.60 7.51
C ASP A 21 2.94 8.36 8.77
N VAL A 22 1.84 7.60 8.67
CA VAL A 22 1.00 7.20 9.81
C VAL A 22 1.28 5.72 10.14
N PRO A 23 1.65 5.38 11.38
CA PRO A 23 1.86 4.01 11.80
C PRO A 23 0.65 3.10 11.51
N VAL A 24 0.92 1.83 11.21
CA VAL A 24 -0.15 0.85 10.96
C VAL A 24 -1.04 0.73 12.19
N GLY A 25 -2.36 0.78 11.99
CA GLY A 25 -3.34 0.69 13.08
C GLY A 25 -3.66 2.02 13.77
N GLU A 26 -2.96 3.11 13.45
CA GLU A 26 -3.36 4.46 13.86
C GLU A 26 -4.39 5.06 12.90
N VAL A 27 -5.15 6.03 13.42
CA VAL A 27 -6.21 6.70 12.66
C VAL A 27 -5.60 7.63 11.62
N TRP A 28 -6.03 7.49 10.37
CA TRP A 28 -5.77 8.49 9.33
C TRP A 28 -6.66 9.70 9.57
N SER A 29 -6.06 10.83 9.95
CA SER A 29 -6.81 12.05 10.24
C SER A 29 -7.35 12.68 8.95
N SER A 30 -8.54 13.29 9.06
CA SER A 30 -9.16 14.02 7.94
C SER A 30 -8.24 15.13 7.39
N VAL A 31 -7.48 15.81 8.27
CA VAL A 31 -6.48 16.82 7.86
C VAL A 31 -5.42 16.22 6.95
N ARG A 32 -4.82 15.09 7.33
CA ARG A 32 -3.74 14.48 6.55
C ARG A 32 -4.23 13.94 5.20
N ILE A 33 -5.44 13.36 5.17
CA ILE A 33 -6.10 12.90 3.93
C ILE A 33 -6.33 14.09 2.99
N LYS A 34 -6.82 15.20 3.53
CA LYS A 34 -7.05 16.43 2.77
C LYS A 34 -5.76 16.99 2.18
N GLU A 35 -4.66 17.03 2.92
CA GLU A 35 -3.36 17.50 2.41
C GLU A 35 -2.89 16.68 1.19
N LEU A 36 -2.98 15.34 1.27
CA LEU A 36 -2.63 14.47 0.14
C LEU A 36 -3.57 14.70 -1.05
N LYS A 37 -4.87 14.83 -0.80
CA LYS A 37 -5.88 15.11 -1.82
C LYS A 37 -5.59 16.42 -2.54
N GLU A 38 -5.33 17.50 -1.80
CA GLU A 38 -5.02 18.82 -2.34
C GLU A 38 -3.74 18.80 -3.19
N GLN A 39 -2.71 18.07 -2.76
CA GLN A 39 -1.48 17.90 -3.54
C GLN A 39 -1.74 17.22 -4.90
N ILE A 40 -2.57 16.18 -4.92
CA ILE A 40 -2.92 15.44 -6.14
C ILE A 40 -3.83 16.29 -7.04
N GLU A 41 -4.83 16.96 -6.47
CA GLU A 41 -5.78 17.80 -7.20
C GLU A 41 -5.14 19.07 -7.77
N ALA A 42 -4.13 19.63 -7.09
CA ALA A 42 -3.30 20.72 -7.63
C ALA A 42 -2.54 20.30 -8.92
N ALA A 43 -2.21 19.01 -9.07
CA ALA A 43 -1.66 18.47 -10.30
C ALA A 43 -2.72 18.18 -11.37
N GLY A 44 -4.00 18.48 -11.12
CA GLY A 44 -5.12 18.25 -12.03
C GLY A 44 -5.55 16.79 -12.17
N LEU A 45 -5.21 15.96 -11.18
CA LEU A 45 -5.61 14.55 -11.11
C LEU A 45 -6.58 14.37 -9.93
N LYS A 46 -7.44 13.36 -10.00
CA LYS A 46 -8.35 13.03 -8.90
C LYS A 46 -7.69 12.11 -7.89
N PHE A 47 -8.16 12.15 -6.66
CA PHE A 47 -7.85 11.17 -5.63
C PHE A 47 -9.15 10.63 -5.04
N GLU A 48 -9.57 9.46 -5.50
CA GLU A 48 -10.83 8.80 -5.07
C GLU A 48 -10.62 7.31 -4.69
N VAL A 49 -9.41 6.78 -4.83
CA VAL A 49 -9.07 5.38 -4.52
C VAL A 49 -7.81 5.38 -3.65
N VAL A 50 -7.87 4.66 -2.52
CA VAL A 50 -6.73 4.40 -1.66
C VAL A 50 -6.23 2.98 -1.87
N GLU A 51 -4.93 2.82 -2.10
CA GLU A 51 -4.23 1.53 -2.08
C GLU A 51 -2.88 1.71 -1.39
N SER A 52 -2.72 1.31 -0.12
CA SER A 52 -3.71 0.64 0.75
C SER A 52 -3.91 1.34 2.09
N LEU A 53 -5.05 1.05 2.72
CA LEU A 53 -5.25 1.29 4.16
C LEU A 53 -4.83 0.01 4.90
N PRO A 54 -3.66 -0.02 5.56
CA PRO A 54 -3.05 -1.26 6.05
C PRO A 54 -3.82 -1.85 7.24
N VAL A 55 -4.02 -3.17 7.22
CA VAL A 55 -4.63 -3.92 8.32
C VAL A 55 -3.53 -4.34 9.30
N HIS A 56 -3.64 -3.92 10.56
CA HIS A 56 -2.65 -4.24 11.59
C HIS A 56 -2.56 -5.75 11.88
N GLU A 57 -1.36 -6.29 12.09
CA GLU A 57 -1.11 -7.72 12.32
C GLU A 57 -1.91 -8.31 13.49
N ASN A 58 -2.10 -7.55 14.58
CA ASN A 58 -2.94 -8.01 15.70
C ASN A 58 -4.41 -8.24 15.31
N ILE A 59 -4.93 -7.57 14.27
CA ILE A 59 -6.25 -7.89 13.69
C ILE A 59 -6.16 -9.25 13.00
N LYS A 60 -5.14 -9.46 12.15
CA LYS A 60 -4.92 -10.72 11.42
C LYS A 60 -4.74 -11.92 12.35
N LEU A 61 -3.98 -11.74 13.43
CA LEU A 61 -3.70 -12.74 14.46
C LEU A 61 -4.80 -12.86 15.51
N GLY A 62 -5.79 -11.96 15.49
CA GLY A 62 -6.91 -11.97 16.43
C GLY A 62 -6.53 -11.71 17.89
N LYS A 63 -5.52 -10.88 18.17
CA LYS A 63 -5.05 -10.57 19.54
C LYS A 63 -5.98 -9.63 20.30
N ASP A 64 -5.78 -9.54 21.62
CA ASP A 64 -6.68 -8.82 22.54
C ASP A 64 -6.96 -7.36 22.18
N ASN A 65 -5.97 -6.64 21.63
CA ASN A 65 -6.15 -5.23 21.24
C ASN A 65 -6.76 -5.03 19.84
N ARG A 66 -7.18 -6.10 19.15
CA ARG A 66 -7.73 -6.02 17.78
C ARG A 66 -8.97 -5.13 17.69
N ASP A 67 -9.83 -5.14 18.71
CA ASP A 67 -11.10 -4.42 18.65
C ASP A 67 -10.85 -2.91 18.61
N GLN A 68 -9.89 -2.40 19.40
CA GLN A 68 -9.45 -1.00 19.31
C GLN A 68 -8.86 -0.66 17.94
N LEU A 69 -8.06 -1.55 17.36
CA LEU A 69 -7.46 -1.36 16.04
C LEU A 69 -8.53 -1.35 14.93
N ILE A 70 -9.58 -2.16 15.07
CA ILE A 70 -10.74 -2.17 14.17
C ILE A 70 -11.50 -0.85 14.28
N GLU A 71 -11.69 -0.30 15.49
CA GLU A 71 -12.29 1.03 15.65
C GLU A 71 -11.44 2.13 14.98
N ASN A 72 -10.12 2.09 15.12
CA ASN A 72 -9.23 3.02 14.42
C ASN A 72 -9.33 2.88 12.89
N TYR A 73 -9.47 1.65 12.39
CA TYR A 73 -9.66 1.38 10.97
C TYR A 73 -10.99 1.94 10.45
N LYS A 74 -12.08 1.75 11.20
CA LYS A 74 -13.41 2.32 10.88
C LYS A 74 -13.37 3.85 10.87
N GLU A 75 -12.72 4.47 11.85
CA GLU A 75 -12.56 5.93 11.90
C GLU A 75 -11.79 6.44 10.67
N SER A 76 -10.73 5.73 10.27
CA SER A 76 -10.01 6.05 9.04
C SER A 76 -10.90 5.94 7.80
N LEU A 77 -11.75 4.91 7.71
CA LEU A 77 -12.72 4.78 6.60
C LEU A 77 -13.75 5.91 6.57
N ILE A 78 -14.22 6.36 7.73
CA ILE A 78 -15.13 7.52 7.84
C ILE A 78 -14.43 8.77 7.33
N ASN A 79 -13.23 9.07 7.83
CA ASN A 79 -12.44 10.23 7.40
C ASN A 79 -12.14 10.21 5.89
N LEU A 80 -11.84 9.03 5.33
CA LEU A 80 -11.64 8.83 3.90
C LEU A 80 -12.90 9.14 3.10
N ALA A 81 -14.05 8.63 3.53
CA ALA A 81 -15.33 8.87 2.89
C ALA A 81 -15.72 10.36 2.90
N GLU A 82 -15.51 11.04 4.03
CA GLU A 82 -15.75 12.49 4.15
C GLU A 82 -14.88 13.33 3.21
N ASN A 83 -13.69 12.85 2.87
CA ASN A 83 -12.78 13.47 1.90
C ASN A 83 -13.01 12.99 0.44
N GLY A 84 -14.09 12.27 0.19
CA GLY A 84 -14.52 11.86 -1.15
C GLY A 84 -13.74 10.67 -1.72
N ILE A 85 -13.06 9.88 -0.88
CA ILE A 85 -12.52 8.58 -1.26
C ILE A 85 -13.67 7.59 -1.37
N LYS A 86 -13.76 6.91 -2.50
CA LYS A 86 -14.88 6.02 -2.86
C LYS A 86 -14.50 4.55 -2.85
N THR A 87 -13.21 4.24 -2.86
CA THR A 87 -12.71 2.87 -2.91
C THR A 87 -11.45 2.76 -2.07
N VAL A 88 -11.38 1.73 -1.25
CA VAL A 88 -10.23 1.43 -0.40
C VAL A 88 -9.80 -0.01 -0.68
N THR A 89 -8.61 -0.18 -1.23
CA THR A 89 -7.94 -1.46 -1.39
C THR A 89 -7.20 -1.80 -0.10
N TYR A 90 -7.27 -3.07 0.32
CA TYR A 90 -6.56 -3.61 1.47
C TYR A 90 -6.21 -5.08 1.21
N ASN A 91 -5.35 -5.64 2.06
CA ASN A 91 -5.05 -7.07 2.04
C ASN A 91 -5.16 -7.67 3.46
N PHE A 92 -5.17 -9.01 3.53
CA PHE A 92 -5.16 -9.77 4.78
C PHE A 92 -4.07 -10.84 4.79
N MET A 93 -2.93 -10.54 4.14
CA MET A 93 -1.79 -11.44 4.07
C MET A 93 -0.96 -11.30 5.36
N PRO A 94 -0.66 -12.40 6.06
CA PRO A 94 0.08 -12.33 7.31
C PRO A 94 1.57 -12.11 7.04
N VAL A 95 2.18 -11.14 7.74
CA VAL A 95 3.63 -10.81 7.70
C VAL A 95 4.14 -10.29 6.35
N PHE A 96 3.90 -10.99 5.25
CA PHE A 96 4.36 -10.65 3.91
C PHE A 96 3.21 -10.22 3.01
N ASP A 97 3.24 -8.97 2.53
CA ASP A 97 2.24 -8.45 1.60
C ASP A 97 2.40 -9.05 0.19
N TRP A 98 3.63 -9.18 -0.32
CA TRP A 98 3.86 -9.86 -1.60
C TRP A 98 5.29 -10.40 -1.62
N THR A 99 5.51 -11.47 -2.38
CA THR A 99 6.80 -12.16 -2.39
C THR A 99 7.37 -12.18 -3.80
N ARG A 100 8.64 -11.78 -3.94
CA ARG A 100 9.47 -12.00 -5.13
C ARG A 100 10.82 -12.56 -4.69
N SER A 101 11.41 -13.41 -5.52
CA SER A 101 12.78 -13.91 -5.29
C SER A 101 13.84 -12.98 -5.89
N GLN A 102 13.48 -12.19 -6.91
CA GLN A 102 14.37 -11.23 -7.56
C GLN A 102 13.60 -10.01 -8.08
N LEU A 103 14.19 -8.81 -7.91
CA LEU A 103 13.62 -7.52 -8.32
C LEU A 103 14.05 -7.02 -9.71
N ASP A 104 15.12 -7.57 -10.25
CA ASP A 104 15.83 -7.03 -11.41
C ASP A 104 16.16 -8.12 -12.44
N TYR A 105 15.28 -9.11 -12.59
CA TYR A 105 15.51 -10.21 -13.52
C TYR A 105 15.58 -9.71 -14.96
N PRO A 106 16.70 -9.88 -15.67
CA PRO A 106 16.88 -9.34 -17.01
C PRO A 106 16.16 -10.19 -18.06
N LEU A 107 15.46 -9.53 -18.98
CA LEU A 107 14.84 -10.15 -20.15
C LEU A 107 15.75 -10.01 -21.39
N GLN A 108 15.45 -10.80 -22.43
CA GLN A 108 16.24 -10.81 -23.67
C GLN A 108 16.28 -9.45 -24.38
N ASP A 109 15.26 -8.61 -24.19
CA ASP A 109 15.19 -7.25 -24.74
C ASP A 109 15.97 -6.20 -23.92
N GLY A 110 16.60 -6.60 -22.82
CA GLY A 110 17.37 -5.74 -21.93
C GLY A 110 16.55 -5.05 -20.82
N SER A 111 15.24 -5.29 -20.75
CA SER A 111 14.41 -4.81 -19.65
C SER A 111 14.53 -5.68 -18.39
N ASN A 112 14.15 -5.15 -17.23
CA ASN A 112 14.10 -5.88 -15.97
C ASN A 112 12.66 -6.19 -15.57
N THR A 113 12.43 -7.33 -14.92
CA THR A 113 11.13 -7.74 -14.36
C THR A 113 11.26 -8.36 -12.97
N LEU A 114 10.12 -8.46 -12.27
CA LEU A 114 9.99 -9.14 -10.99
C LEU A 114 9.68 -10.62 -11.21
N ILE A 115 10.37 -11.53 -10.51
CA ILE A 115 10.08 -12.98 -10.61
C ILE A 115 9.90 -13.63 -9.24
N TYR A 116 9.26 -14.80 -9.26
CA TYR A 116 9.25 -15.77 -8.16
C TYR A 116 9.83 -17.08 -8.67
N ASP A 117 10.99 -17.47 -8.14
CA ASP A 117 11.59 -18.79 -8.34
C ASP A 117 11.39 -19.64 -7.09
N HIS A 118 10.54 -20.66 -7.22
CA HIS A 118 10.21 -21.54 -6.11
C HIS A 118 11.44 -22.24 -5.51
N ASN A 119 12.45 -22.57 -6.33
CA ASN A 119 13.64 -23.27 -5.84
C ASN A 119 14.53 -22.39 -4.97
N GLN A 120 14.47 -21.07 -5.16
CA GLN A 120 15.20 -20.12 -4.34
C GLN A 120 14.49 -19.88 -3.01
N ILE A 121 13.17 -20.01 -2.97
CA ILE A 121 12.34 -19.67 -1.80
C ILE A 121 12.07 -20.86 -0.88
N LYS A 122 11.88 -22.07 -1.44
CA LYS A 122 11.35 -23.23 -0.69
C LYS A 122 12.17 -23.64 0.55
N ASP A 123 13.46 -23.34 0.56
CA ASP A 123 14.39 -23.71 1.63
C ASP A 123 14.74 -22.53 2.55
N ILE A 124 14.10 -21.37 2.34
CA ILE A 124 14.30 -20.16 3.13
C ILE A 124 13.43 -20.20 4.39
N ASP A 125 14.05 -20.00 5.55
CA ASP A 125 13.36 -19.74 6.81
C ASP A 125 13.52 -18.27 7.20
N PRO A 126 12.42 -17.48 7.22
CA PRO A 126 12.44 -16.05 7.56
C PRO A 126 12.97 -15.71 8.96
N LEU A 127 13.05 -16.68 9.87
CA LEU A 127 13.53 -16.45 11.23
C LEU A 127 15.05 -16.69 11.37
N THR A 128 15.65 -17.45 10.47
CA THR A 128 17.04 -17.92 10.61
C THR A 128 17.92 -17.57 9.41
N THR A 129 17.32 -17.33 8.27
CA THR A 129 18.01 -16.89 7.05
C THR A 129 17.94 -15.37 7.00
N GLU A 130 19.02 -14.67 6.64
CA GLU A 130 18.95 -13.24 6.32
C GLU A 130 18.09 -13.06 5.05
N LEU A 131 16.78 -12.84 5.24
CA LEU A 131 15.89 -12.49 4.13
C LEU A 131 16.01 -11.00 3.86
N ASN A 132 16.66 -10.66 2.76
CA ASN A 132 16.27 -9.49 2.00
C ASN A 132 15.23 -9.91 0.98
N LEU A 133 14.02 -10.26 1.46
CA LEU A 133 12.89 -10.32 0.55
C LEU A 133 12.56 -8.88 0.16
N PRO A 134 12.54 -8.56 -1.13
CA PRO A 134 12.18 -7.24 -1.55
C PRO A 134 10.68 -6.99 -1.35
N GLY A 135 10.36 -6.03 -0.47
CA GLY A 135 8.99 -5.64 -0.12
C GLY A 135 8.99 -4.57 0.96
#